data_AF-A0A651G0T7-F1
#
_entry.id   AF-A0A651G0T7-F1
#
_cell.length_a   1.000
_cell.length_b   1.000
_cell.length_c   1.000
_cell.angle_alpha   90.00
_cell.angle_beta   90.00
_cell.angle_gamma   90.00
#
_symmetry.space_group_name_H-M   'P 1'
#
loop_
_entity.id
_entity.type
_entity.pdbx_description
1 polymer ?
#
loop_
_entity_poly.entity_id
_entity_poly.type
_entity_poly.pdbx_seq_one_letter_code
_entity_poly.pdbx_strand_id
1 'polypeptide(L)'
;MRRLPPMPDYCHTQPGSAFTLIELVVVMVVITAMAAMTYGYMDYARQRSLVSGTEAIVHSVATAIVNHQARYWQYSVDGELRNAPMFDVNQDGILDGDPQRINQAYPETYSKAIIDSDYKGFLDTVGMAIPVRHVNDLGQIIDSWQQPLRIDRHPHRYGANRVGVWSDGPDGITDSLDDIRSWQVTHD
;
A
#
# COMPACT_ATOMS: atom_id res chain seq x y z
N MET A 1 71.19 -56.39 9.06
CA MET A 1 70.27 -55.90 10.11
C MET A 1 70.06 -54.40 9.91
N ARG A 2 68.91 -53.97 9.36
CA ARG A 2 68.57 -52.55 9.14
C ARG A 2 67.71 -52.07 10.31
N ARG A 3 68.17 -51.06 11.05
CA ARG A 3 67.40 -50.39 12.11
C ARG A 3 66.40 -49.42 11.46
N LEU A 4 65.13 -49.51 11.87
CA LEU A 4 64.08 -48.59 11.43
C LEU A 4 64.27 -47.21 12.08
N PRO A 5 63.92 -46.12 11.37
CA PRO A 5 63.96 -44.77 11.91
C PRO A 5 62.90 -44.55 13.01
N PRO A 6 63.18 -43.66 13.99
CA PRO A 6 62.22 -43.32 15.05
C PRO A 6 60.99 -42.62 14.47
N MET A 7 59.81 -42.96 14.99
CA MET A 7 58.55 -42.31 14.63
C MET A 7 58.49 -40.87 15.16
N PRO A 8 57.84 -39.93 14.45
CA PRO A 8 57.61 -38.58 14.92
C PRO A 8 56.64 -38.57 16.10
N ASP A 9 57.02 -37.87 17.16
CA ASP A 9 56.18 -37.60 18.33
C ASP A 9 54.95 -36.81 17.91
N TYR A 10 53.76 -37.40 18.14
CA TYR A 10 52.49 -36.70 17.99
C TYR A 10 52.38 -35.64 19.08
N CYS A 11 52.57 -34.39 18.69
CA CYS A 11 52.35 -33.22 19.55
C CYS A 11 50.88 -33.22 20.02
N HIS A 12 50.68 -33.35 21.33
CA HIS A 12 49.38 -33.25 21.97
C HIS A 12 48.75 -31.88 21.67
N THR A 13 47.68 -31.88 20.88
CA THR A 13 46.72 -30.77 20.80
C THR A 13 46.25 -30.44 22.23
N GLN A 14 46.53 -29.22 22.69
CA GLN A 14 46.09 -28.78 24.00
C GLN A 14 44.56 -28.88 24.10
N PRO A 15 44.01 -29.39 25.21
CA PRO A 15 42.57 -29.36 25.44
C PRO A 15 42.12 -27.91 25.49
N GLY A 16 41.30 -27.52 24.52
CA GLY A 16 40.68 -26.20 24.46
C GLY A 16 39.97 -25.91 25.78
N SER A 17 40.23 -24.73 26.33
CA SER A 17 39.53 -24.16 27.48
C SER A 17 38.02 -24.41 27.37
N ALA A 18 37.48 -25.24 28.26
CA ALA A 18 36.04 -25.47 28.32
C ALA A 18 35.34 -24.15 28.69
N PHE A 19 34.35 -23.78 27.88
CA PHE A 19 33.56 -22.56 28.06
C PHE A 19 32.88 -22.60 29.43
N THR A 20 33.07 -21.54 30.22
CA THR A 20 32.50 -21.51 31.57
C THR A 20 30.99 -21.23 31.49
N LEU A 21 30.21 -21.78 32.43
CA LEU A 21 28.76 -21.54 32.48
C LEU A 21 28.42 -20.05 32.57
N ILE A 22 29.24 -19.27 33.28
CA ILE A 22 29.05 -17.82 33.40
C ILE A 22 29.21 -17.11 32.04
N GLU A 23 30.18 -17.52 31.23
CA GLU A 23 30.42 -16.97 29.90
C GLU A 23 29.22 -17.24 28.97
N LEU A 24 28.65 -18.45 29.04
CA LEU A 24 27.46 -18.82 28.28
C LEU A 24 26.24 -17.98 28.68
N VAL A 25 26.03 -17.75 29.98
CA VAL A 25 24.94 -16.88 30.48
C VAL A 25 25.11 -15.44 29.99
N VAL A 26 26.32 -14.89 30.07
CA VAL A 26 26.60 -13.52 29.59
C VAL A 26 26.33 -13.39 28.09
N VAL A 27 26.77 -14.36 27.29
CA VAL A 27 26.54 -14.37 25.83
C VAL A 27 25.05 -14.40 25.51
N MET A 28 24.26 -15.23 26.20
CA MET A 28 22.81 -15.27 26.00
C MET A 28 22.14 -13.92 26.33
N VAL A 29 22.54 -13.27 27.43
CA VAL A 29 22.01 -11.95 27.79
C VAL A 29 22.32 -10.91 26.70
N VAL A 30 23.55 -10.89 26.17
CA VAL A 30 23.93 -9.94 25.12
C VAL A 30 23.15 -10.22 23.82
N ILE A 31 23.04 -11.47 23.39
CA ILE A 31 22.29 -11.84 22.18
C ILE A 31 20.82 -11.47 22.31
N THR A 32 20.19 -11.75 23.45
CA THR A 32 18.78 -11.39 23.69
C THR A 32 18.55 -9.89 23.68
N ALA A 33 19.46 -9.10 24.29
CA ALA A 33 19.38 -7.65 24.26
C ALA A 33 19.49 -7.09 22.83
N MET A 34 20.43 -7.60 22.02
CA MET A 34 20.59 -7.19 20.62
C MET A 34 19.39 -7.61 19.75
N ALA A 35 18.85 -8.80 19.96
CA ALA A 35 17.68 -9.29 19.25
C ALA A 35 16.44 -8.42 19.53
N ALA A 36 16.23 -8.02 20.80
CA ALA A 36 15.14 -7.14 21.20
C ALA A 36 15.21 -5.77 20.50
N MET A 37 16.40 -5.17 20.41
CA MET A 37 16.59 -3.88 19.70
C MET A 37 16.33 -4.01 18.20
N THR A 38 16.75 -5.13 17.60
CA THR A 38 16.60 -5.38 16.16
C THR A 38 15.12 -5.51 15.78
N TYR A 39 14.32 -6.18 16.61
CA TYR A 39 12.90 -6.39 16.34
C TYR A 39 12.12 -5.05 16.28
N GLY A 40 12.36 -4.15 17.24
CA GLY A 40 11.69 -2.84 17.26
C GLY A 40 12.01 -1.96 16.04
N TYR A 41 13.24 -2.06 15.50
CA TYR A 41 13.62 -1.32 14.30
C TYR A 41 12.91 -1.85 13.03
N MET A 42 12.73 -3.16 12.92
CA MET A 42 12.08 -3.78 11.75
C MET A 42 10.62 -3.35 11.60
N ASP A 43 9.86 -3.30 12.70
CA ASP A 43 8.46 -2.86 12.67
C ASP A 43 8.34 -1.40 12.23
N TYR A 44 9.18 -0.52 12.78
CA TYR A 44 9.24 0.89 12.38
C TYR A 44 9.61 1.06 10.90
N ALA A 45 10.64 0.35 10.44
CA ALA A 45 11.07 0.40 9.04
C ALA A 45 9.97 -0.10 8.08
N ARG A 46 9.26 -1.17 8.46
CA ARG A 46 8.13 -1.69 7.70
C ARG A 46 7.01 -0.65 7.62
N GLN A 47 6.58 -0.08 8.75
CA GLN A 47 5.53 0.95 8.75
C GLN A 47 5.91 2.15 7.90
N ARG A 48 7.17 2.61 7.98
CA ARG A 48 7.65 3.70 7.14
C ARG A 48 7.62 3.36 5.65
N SER A 49 7.95 2.12 5.29
CA SER A 49 7.85 1.64 3.91
C SER A 49 6.41 1.57 3.41
N LEU A 50 5.45 1.16 4.25
CA LEU A 50 4.03 1.13 3.89
C LEU A 50 3.50 2.54 3.63
N VAL A 51 3.78 3.48 4.54
CA VAL A 51 3.42 4.91 4.39
C VAL A 51 4.01 5.49 3.10
N SER A 52 5.31 5.30 2.87
CA SER A 52 5.97 5.83 1.67
C SER A 52 5.43 5.21 0.37
N GLY A 53 5.11 3.92 0.38
CA GLY A 53 4.50 3.24 -0.76
C GLY A 53 3.10 3.80 -1.07
N THR A 54 2.27 3.96 -0.04
CA THR A 54 0.93 4.54 -0.17
C THR A 54 0.98 6.00 -0.66
N GLU A 55 1.90 6.82 -0.12
CA GLU A 55 2.10 8.22 -0.54
C GLU A 55 2.43 8.33 -2.03
N ALA A 56 3.34 7.48 -2.53
CA ALA A 56 3.68 7.44 -3.94
C ALA A 56 2.47 7.09 -4.83
N ILE A 57 1.64 6.12 -4.40
CA ILE A 57 0.43 5.72 -5.13
C ILE A 57 -0.58 6.86 -5.13
N VAL A 58 -0.90 7.44 -3.97
CA VAL A 58 -1.85 8.55 -3.82
C VAL A 58 -1.48 9.72 -4.72
N HIS A 59 -0.21 10.14 -4.72
CA HIS A 59 0.26 11.22 -5.59
C HIS A 59 0.23 10.87 -7.07
N SER A 60 0.57 9.62 -7.43
CA SER A 60 0.50 9.17 -8.82
C SER A 60 -0.94 9.24 -9.33
N VAL A 61 -1.91 8.70 -8.57
CA VAL A 61 -3.33 8.67 -8.90
C VAL A 61 -3.87 10.09 -9.03
N ALA A 62 -3.61 10.96 -8.05
CA ALA A 62 -4.02 12.36 -8.10
C ALA A 62 -3.49 13.07 -9.37
N THR A 63 -2.22 12.85 -9.72
CA THR A 63 -1.60 13.41 -10.93
C THR A 63 -2.28 12.88 -12.20
N ALA A 64 -2.58 11.59 -12.24
CA ALA A 64 -3.30 10.96 -13.35
C ALA A 64 -4.71 11.58 -13.53
N ILE A 65 -5.46 11.77 -12.45
CA ILE A 65 -6.79 12.38 -12.49
C ILE A 65 -6.71 13.84 -12.96
N VAL A 66 -5.74 14.61 -12.47
CA VAL A 66 -5.56 16.00 -12.88
C VAL A 66 -5.28 16.11 -14.37
N ASN A 67 -4.42 15.24 -14.90
CA ASN A 67 -4.04 15.19 -16.31
C ASN A 67 -5.13 14.60 -17.23
N HIS A 68 -6.08 13.83 -16.68
CA HIS A 68 -7.21 13.33 -17.44
C HIS A 68 -8.19 14.48 -17.76
N GLN A 69 -8.46 14.69 -19.06
CA GLN A 69 -9.24 15.84 -19.52
C GLN A 69 -10.73 15.73 -19.19
N ALA A 70 -11.30 14.52 -19.24
CA ALA A 70 -12.71 14.31 -18.96
C ALA A 70 -12.98 14.40 -17.46
N ARG A 71 -13.87 15.33 -17.07
CA ARG A 71 -14.27 15.51 -15.66
C ARG A 71 -15.55 14.77 -15.29
N TYR A 72 -16.35 14.46 -16.30
CA TYR A 72 -17.62 13.76 -16.14
C TYR A 72 -17.68 12.58 -17.10
N TRP A 73 -18.27 11.51 -16.62
CA TRP A 73 -18.70 10.39 -17.44
C TRP A 73 -20.14 10.62 -17.89
N GLN A 74 -20.41 10.50 -19.19
CA GLN A 74 -21.76 10.65 -19.74
C GLN A 74 -22.38 9.28 -19.94
N TYR A 75 -23.59 9.08 -19.44
CA TYR A 75 -24.33 7.83 -19.57
C TYR A 75 -25.82 8.14 -19.78
N SER A 76 -26.57 7.19 -20.35
CA SER A 76 -27.99 7.39 -20.63
C SER A 76 -28.86 6.57 -19.69
N VAL A 77 -29.85 7.21 -19.07
CA VAL A 77 -30.91 6.56 -18.28
C VAL A 77 -32.24 6.88 -18.95
N ASP A 78 -32.94 5.85 -19.45
CA ASP A 78 -34.24 6.00 -20.12
C ASP A 78 -34.24 7.00 -21.29
N GLY A 79 -33.11 7.10 -22.01
CA GLY A 79 -32.93 8.03 -23.13
C GLY A 79 -32.50 9.44 -22.73
N GLU A 80 -32.45 9.76 -21.44
CA GLU A 80 -31.90 11.02 -20.94
C GLU A 80 -30.39 10.90 -20.70
N LEU A 81 -29.62 11.86 -21.20
CA LEU A 81 -28.19 11.95 -20.92
C LEU A 81 -27.97 12.51 -19.52
N ARG A 82 -27.19 11.78 -18.71
CA ARG A 82 -26.75 12.17 -17.38
C ARG A 82 -25.23 12.27 -17.34
N ASN A 83 -24.74 13.12 -16.44
CA ASN A 83 -23.32 13.26 -16.16
C ASN A 83 -23.06 12.77 -14.73
N ALA A 84 -22.08 11.88 -14.56
CA ALA A 84 -21.54 11.51 -13.25
C ALA A 84 -20.10 12.02 -13.10
N PRO A 85 -19.63 12.34 -11.89
CA PRO A 85 -18.21 12.65 -11.66
C PRO A 85 -17.33 11.49 -12.12
N MET A 86 -16.33 11.76 -12.96
CA MET A 86 -15.43 10.72 -13.46
C MET A 86 -14.58 10.14 -12.31
N PHE A 87 -14.51 8.81 -12.16
CA PHE A 87 -13.77 8.08 -11.11
C PHE A 87 -14.40 8.04 -9.72
N ASP A 88 -15.65 8.50 -9.62
CA ASP A 88 -16.54 8.32 -8.47
C ASP A 88 -17.99 8.42 -9.00
N VAL A 89 -18.32 7.54 -9.96
CA VAL A 89 -19.56 7.65 -10.73
C VAL A 89 -20.79 7.29 -9.92
N ASN A 90 -20.60 6.57 -8.81
CA ASN A 90 -21.60 6.23 -7.81
C ASN A 90 -21.65 7.19 -6.61
N GLN A 91 -20.70 8.13 -6.49
CA GLN A 91 -20.65 9.15 -5.43
C GLN A 91 -20.52 8.56 -4.02
N ASP A 92 -19.76 7.48 -3.87
CA ASP A 92 -19.46 6.87 -2.56
C ASP A 92 -18.15 7.41 -1.93
N GLY A 93 -17.44 8.29 -2.66
CA GLY A 93 -16.17 8.86 -2.22
C GLY A 93 -15.00 7.87 -2.24
N ILE A 94 -15.17 6.73 -2.92
CA ILE A 94 -14.13 5.73 -3.17
C ILE A 94 -13.73 5.82 -4.65
N LEU A 95 -12.44 5.65 -4.92
CA LEU A 95 -11.95 5.62 -6.29
C LEU A 95 -12.51 4.39 -7.02
N ASP A 96 -13.25 4.64 -8.10
CA ASP A 96 -13.93 3.60 -8.86
C ASP A 96 -13.01 2.49 -9.39
N GLY A 97 -13.46 1.25 -9.17
CA GLY A 97 -12.94 0.05 -9.83
C GLY A 97 -13.69 -0.28 -11.13
N ASP A 98 -13.47 -1.48 -11.65
CA ASP A 98 -14.18 -1.97 -12.84
C ASP A 98 -15.60 -2.43 -12.44
N PRO A 99 -16.67 -1.73 -12.87
CA PRO A 99 -18.02 -2.07 -12.48
C PRO A 99 -18.46 -3.44 -13.03
N GLN A 100 -17.78 -3.99 -14.05
CA GLN A 100 -18.08 -5.32 -14.59
C GLN A 100 -17.49 -6.45 -13.74
N ARG A 101 -16.51 -6.16 -12.87
CA ARG A 101 -15.93 -7.14 -11.93
C ARG A 101 -16.73 -7.30 -10.66
N ILE A 102 -17.67 -6.40 -10.41
CA ILE A 102 -18.60 -6.50 -9.30
C ILE A 102 -19.55 -7.65 -9.64
N ASN A 103 -19.15 -8.83 -9.21
CA ASN A 103 -20.02 -9.98 -9.16
C ASN A 103 -21.27 -9.58 -8.36
N GLN A 104 -22.45 -10.09 -8.73
CA GLN A 104 -23.81 -9.65 -8.35
C GLN A 104 -24.13 -9.38 -6.86
N ALA A 105 -23.17 -9.50 -5.94
CA ALA A 105 -23.26 -9.28 -4.50
C ALA A 105 -23.29 -7.79 -4.07
N TYR A 106 -22.90 -6.84 -4.92
CA TYR A 106 -23.04 -5.40 -4.64
C TYR A 106 -23.87 -4.66 -5.71
N PRO A 107 -25.15 -5.06 -5.92
CA PRO A 107 -26.00 -4.48 -6.95
C PRO A 107 -26.38 -3.01 -6.67
N GLU A 108 -26.12 -2.52 -5.45
CA GLU A 108 -26.47 -1.16 -5.04
C GLU A 108 -25.38 -0.13 -5.37
N THR A 109 -24.17 -0.57 -5.71
CA THR A 109 -23.04 0.35 -5.88
C THR A 109 -23.06 1.08 -7.22
N TYR A 110 -23.47 0.43 -8.32
CA TYR A 110 -23.53 1.07 -9.64
C TYR A 110 -24.90 0.90 -10.28
N SER A 111 -25.42 1.98 -10.88
CA SER A 111 -26.65 1.87 -11.68
C SER A 111 -26.41 1.01 -12.92
N LYS A 112 -27.42 0.24 -13.34
CA LYS A 112 -27.35 -0.57 -14.57
C LYS A 112 -26.92 0.27 -15.79
N ALA A 113 -27.38 1.51 -15.86
CA ALA A 113 -27.01 2.44 -16.93
C ALA A 113 -25.50 2.77 -16.99
N ILE A 114 -24.80 2.77 -15.86
CA ILE A 114 -23.34 2.93 -15.81
C ILE A 114 -22.66 1.66 -16.33
N ILE A 115 -23.12 0.48 -15.91
CA ILE A 115 -22.58 -0.80 -16.40
C ILE A 115 -22.77 -0.92 -17.93
N ASP A 116 -23.96 -0.55 -18.41
CA ASP A 116 -24.32 -0.57 -19.84
C ASP A 116 -23.59 0.54 -20.65
N SER A 117 -23.02 1.55 -19.98
CA SER A 117 -22.27 2.64 -20.64
C SER A 117 -20.83 2.28 -21.02
N ASP A 118 -20.37 1.07 -20.70
CA ASP A 118 -18.99 0.60 -20.91
C ASP A 118 -17.93 1.33 -20.08
N TYR A 119 -18.33 1.94 -18.95
CA TYR A 119 -17.38 2.45 -17.97
C TYR A 119 -16.53 1.30 -17.40
N LYS A 120 -15.19 1.44 -17.40
CA LYS A 120 -14.24 0.40 -16.95
C LYS A 120 -13.52 0.73 -15.65
N GLY A 121 -13.89 1.80 -14.96
CA GLY A 121 -13.20 2.25 -13.75
C GLY A 121 -11.95 3.09 -14.04
N PHE A 122 -11.23 3.46 -12.98
CA PHE A 122 -10.08 4.37 -13.08
C PHE A 122 -8.91 3.79 -13.89
N LEU A 123 -8.45 2.57 -13.56
CA LEU A 123 -7.21 2.01 -14.11
C LEU A 123 -7.27 1.85 -15.64
N ASP A 124 -8.36 1.29 -16.16
CA ASP A 124 -8.55 1.06 -17.59
C ASP A 124 -8.82 2.36 -18.35
N THR A 125 -9.51 3.32 -17.73
CA THR A 125 -9.80 4.63 -18.35
C THR A 125 -8.54 5.49 -18.48
N VAL A 126 -7.64 5.44 -17.49
CA VAL A 126 -6.41 6.25 -17.49
C VAL A 126 -5.23 5.50 -18.12
N GLY A 127 -5.25 4.17 -18.15
CA GLY A 127 -4.14 3.34 -18.62
C GLY A 127 -2.94 3.36 -17.67
N MET A 128 -3.17 3.56 -16.38
CA MET A 128 -2.11 3.63 -15.37
C MET A 128 -1.63 2.24 -14.98
N ALA A 129 -0.31 2.01 -15.02
CA ALA A 129 0.27 0.76 -14.54
C ALA A 129 0.48 0.82 -13.01
N ILE A 130 -0.31 0.05 -12.26
CA ILE A 130 -0.18 -0.14 -10.82
C ILE A 130 0.22 -1.60 -10.53
N PRO A 131 1.15 -1.88 -9.60
CA PRO A 131 1.46 -3.25 -9.20
C PRO A 131 0.21 -3.97 -8.70
N VAL A 132 -0.01 -5.23 -9.13
CA VAL A 132 -1.22 -6.01 -8.83
C VAL A 132 -1.54 -6.09 -7.33
N ARG A 133 -0.52 -6.06 -6.45
CA ARG A 133 -0.72 -6.04 -4.98
C ARG A 133 -1.45 -4.81 -4.44
N HIS A 134 -1.57 -3.75 -5.24
CA HIS A 134 -2.29 -2.51 -4.92
C HIS A 134 -3.60 -2.40 -5.69
N VAL A 135 -4.14 -3.53 -6.17
CA VAL A 135 -5.43 -3.60 -6.86
C VAL A 135 -6.23 -4.75 -6.24
N ASN A 136 -7.44 -4.47 -5.76
CA ASN A 136 -8.33 -5.52 -5.25
C ASN A 136 -9.08 -6.25 -6.38
N ASP A 137 -9.88 -7.26 -6.03
CA ASP A 137 -10.64 -8.05 -7.01
C ASP A 137 -11.65 -7.22 -7.82
N LEU A 138 -12.08 -6.06 -7.29
CA LEU A 138 -12.97 -5.11 -7.97
C LEU A 138 -12.24 -4.19 -8.94
N GLY A 139 -10.91 -4.29 -9.05
CA GLY A 139 -10.10 -3.37 -9.85
C GLY A 139 -9.90 -2.00 -9.21
N GLN A 140 -10.26 -1.82 -7.93
CA GLN A 140 -9.99 -0.59 -7.20
C GLN A 140 -8.54 -0.55 -6.74
N ILE A 141 -7.94 0.64 -6.74
CA ILE A 141 -6.63 0.84 -6.16
C ILE A 141 -6.75 0.81 -4.63
N ILE A 142 -5.93 -0.02 -4.00
CA ILE A 142 -5.86 -0.16 -2.54
C ILE A 142 -4.49 0.29 -2.01
N ASP A 143 -4.50 0.80 -0.79
CA ASP A 143 -3.30 1.18 -0.07
C ASP A 143 -2.55 -0.03 0.52
N SER A 144 -1.49 0.28 1.27
CA SER A 144 -0.65 -0.72 1.93
C SER A 144 -1.36 -1.49 3.07
N TRP A 145 -2.50 -1.00 3.55
CA TRP A 145 -3.35 -1.61 4.57
C TRP A 145 -4.60 -2.28 3.98
N GLN A 146 -4.62 -2.47 2.65
CA GLN A 146 -5.69 -3.12 1.89
C GLN A 146 -7.02 -2.36 1.87
N GLN A 147 -6.97 -1.04 2.07
CA GLN A 147 -8.16 -0.18 2.01
C GLN A 147 -8.24 0.51 0.64
N PRO A 148 -9.42 0.64 0.03
CA PRO A 148 -9.60 1.41 -1.19
C PRO A 148 -9.21 2.88 -1.01
N LEU A 149 -8.59 3.48 -2.03
CA LEU A 149 -8.32 4.91 -2.01
C LEU A 149 -9.62 5.70 -2.07
N ARG A 150 -9.64 6.82 -1.35
CA ARG A 150 -10.74 7.77 -1.32
C ARG A 150 -10.53 8.87 -2.34
N ILE A 151 -11.64 9.47 -2.78
CA ILE A 151 -11.66 10.58 -3.72
C ILE A 151 -12.77 11.55 -3.35
N ASP A 152 -12.49 12.84 -3.52
CA ASP A 152 -13.50 13.89 -3.38
C ASP A 152 -13.13 15.09 -4.28
N ARG A 153 -14.12 15.93 -4.57
CA ARG A 153 -14.03 17.09 -5.45
C ARG A 153 -14.54 18.34 -4.76
N HIS A 154 -13.63 19.09 -4.15
CA HIS A 154 -13.96 20.35 -3.51
C HIS A 154 -12.93 21.45 -3.88
N PRO A 155 -13.34 22.50 -4.62
CA PRO A 155 -12.40 23.51 -5.14
C PRO A 155 -11.72 24.30 -4.02
N HIS A 156 -12.39 24.51 -2.88
CA HIS A 156 -11.81 25.23 -1.75
C HIS A 156 -10.90 24.36 -0.87
N ARG A 157 -11.06 23.02 -0.90
CA ARG A 157 -10.29 22.12 -0.02
C ARG A 157 -9.00 21.63 -0.66
N TYR A 158 -9.00 21.44 -1.98
CA TYR A 158 -7.90 20.78 -2.72
C TYR A 158 -7.12 21.74 -3.63
N GLY A 159 -7.35 23.05 -3.50
CA GLY A 159 -6.69 24.08 -4.29
C GLY A 159 -6.99 24.00 -5.79
N ALA A 160 -6.01 24.37 -6.61
CA ALA A 160 -6.18 24.49 -8.07
C ALA A 160 -6.62 23.18 -8.76
N ASN A 161 -6.28 22.03 -8.19
CA ASN A 161 -6.57 20.72 -8.75
C ASN A 161 -8.04 20.30 -8.58
N ARG A 162 -8.77 20.90 -7.63
CA ARG A 162 -10.20 20.64 -7.33
C ARG A 162 -10.54 19.17 -7.02
N VAL A 163 -9.55 18.30 -6.89
CA VAL A 163 -9.67 16.87 -6.61
C VAL A 163 -8.68 16.54 -5.50
N GLY A 164 -9.17 15.83 -4.49
CA GLY A 164 -8.35 15.21 -3.44
C GLY A 164 -8.41 13.70 -3.57
N VAL A 165 -7.26 13.05 -3.45
CA VAL A 165 -7.15 11.59 -3.30
C VAL A 165 -6.41 11.30 -2.01
N TRP A 166 -6.89 10.35 -1.21
CA TRP A 166 -6.23 9.98 0.03
C TRP A 166 -6.42 8.51 0.40
N SER A 167 -5.63 8.04 1.36
CA SER A 167 -5.81 6.78 2.08
C SER A 167 -6.16 7.13 3.52
N ASP A 168 -7.10 6.38 4.11
CA ASP A 168 -7.50 6.49 5.53
C ASP A 168 -6.43 5.89 6.48
N GLY A 169 -5.26 5.50 5.95
CA GLY A 169 -4.11 5.08 6.74
C GLY A 169 -4.26 3.73 7.47
N PRO A 170 -3.34 3.43 8.40
CA PRO A 170 -3.40 2.24 9.23
C PRO A 170 -4.68 2.10 10.06
N ASP A 171 -5.27 3.21 10.53
CA ASP A 171 -6.45 3.17 11.39
C ASP A 171 -7.77 2.99 10.63
N GLY A 172 -7.80 3.35 9.34
CA GLY A 172 -8.98 3.27 8.49
C GLY A 172 -10.09 4.24 8.86
N ILE A 173 -9.74 5.32 9.56
CA ILE A 173 -10.66 6.36 10.02
C ILE A 173 -10.41 7.61 9.18
N THR A 174 -11.36 7.96 8.32
CA THR A 174 -11.29 9.20 7.54
C THR A 174 -11.15 10.42 8.44
N ASP A 175 -10.30 11.36 8.01
CA ASP A 175 -9.98 12.59 8.73
C ASP A 175 -9.19 12.38 10.03
N SER A 176 -8.44 11.28 10.12
CA SER A 176 -7.43 11.03 11.15
C SER A 176 -6.08 11.71 10.86
N LEU A 177 -5.13 11.59 11.79
CA LEU A 177 -3.78 12.18 11.64
C LEU A 177 -2.86 11.34 10.74
N ASP A 178 -3.19 10.07 10.52
CA ASP A 178 -2.43 9.14 9.68
C ASP A 178 -2.93 9.07 8.23
N ASP A 179 -3.97 9.83 7.89
CA ASP A 179 -4.41 10.04 6.51
C ASP A 179 -3.25 10.48 5.61
N ILE A 180 -3.09 9.78 4.48
CA ILE A 180 -2.08 10.11 3.48
C ILE A 180 -2.77 10.79 2.31
N ARG A 181 -2.55 12.10 2.16
CA ARG A 181 -3.33 12.98 1.28
C ARG A 181 -2.51 13.50 0.11
N SER A 182 -3.14 13.67 -1.05
CA SER A 182 -2.50 14.26 -2.24
C SER A 182 -2.38 15.79 -2.19
N TRP A 183 -2.86 16.43 -1.12
CA TRP A 183 -2.87 17.89 -0.94
C TRP A 183 -2.40 18.27 0.47
N GLN A 184 -1.97 19.52 0.63
CA GLN A 184 -1.64 20.08 1.94
C GLN A 184 -2.87 20.75 2.55
N VAL A 185 -3.14 20.50 3.82
CA VAL A 185 -4.14 21.24 4.59
C VAL A 185 -3.54 22.60 4.94
N THR A 186 -4.02 23.67 4.29
CA THR A 186 -3.71 25.03 4.72
C THR A 186 -4.55 25.34 5.96
N HIS A 187 -3.90 25.52 7.10
CA HIS A 187 -4.53 26.11 8.27
C HIS A 187 -4.65 27.61 8.03
N ASP A 188 -5.83 28.06 7.60
CA ASP A 188 -6.19 29.49 7.54
C ASP A 188 -6.45 30.05 8.94
#